data_AF-A0A382VT23-F1
#
_entry.id   AF-A0A382VT23-F1
#
_cell.length_a   1.000
_cell.length_b   1.000
_cell.length_c   1.000
_cell.angle_alpha   90.00
_cell.angle_beta   90.00
_cell.angle_gamma   90.00
#
_symmetry.space_group_name_H-M   'P 1'
#
loop_
_entity.id
_entity.type
_entity.pdbx_description
1 polymer ?
#
loop_
_entity_poly.entity_id
_entity_poly.type
_entity_poly.pdbx_seq_one_letter_code
_entity_poly.pdbx_strand_id
1 'polypeptide(L)'
;DGADATYKMKGTYPGVFYNYSICSSAGSTAPMTDQGLYTWNQTATTNNFVIKRDPSIAGSQVLPPFNDGTLTMVNDTTLNIKFVDRDSHSELYEFIMDSWDEGTHPDAAYGGNGTSSGGDRTYMAFPDSLAVNAAGIFVGLYDGSEGTTKTDKGYIYDAETLAPWSGFYTWNMYVYQAESALIKGTPGLIALADADADGTVSDSEVVGYMLANSDNPTFGGLMPGAPTYGDLVVPDATLGFQFVDDSATDFTFGGSDTNGGKMKFNVISDCAAPVDVTIDFDA
;
A
#
# COMPACT_ATOMS: atom_id res chain seq x y z
N ASP A 1 14.29 -11.84 -43.14
CA ASP A 1 13.57 -12.28 -41.94
C ASP A 1 13.97 -13.71 -41.62
N GLY A 2 14.63 -13.91 -40.49
CA GLY A 2 15.05 -15.25 -40.05
C GLY A 2 13.88 -15.96 -39.39
N ALA A 3 13.75 -17.26 -39.65
CA ALA A 3 12.78 -18.10 -38.92
C ALA A 3 13.13 -18.12 -37.43
N ASP A 4 12.12 -18.33 -36.58
CA ASP A 4 12.29 -18.49 -35.13
C ASP A 4 13.36 -19.55 -34.86
N ALA A 5 14.34 -19.22 -34.00
CA ALA A 5 15.42 -20.10 -33.64
C ALA A 5 15.60 -20.11 -32.12
N THR A 6 15.73 -21.30 -31.54
CA THR A 6 16.00 -21.46 -30.11
C THR A 6 17.50 -21.26 -29.85
N TYR A 7 17.85 -20.21 -29.12
CA TYR A 7 19.22 -19.96 -28.64
C TYR A 7 19.33 -20.40 -27.17
N LYS A 8 20.56 -20.65 -26.69
CA LYS A 8 20.83 -20.88 -25.26
C LYS A 8 21.74 -19.77 -24.78
N MET A 9 21.23 -18.89 -23.91
CA MET A 9 21.99 -17.76 -23.38
C MET A 9 22.52 -18.07 -21.99
N LYS A 10 23.75 -17.63 -21.71
CA LYS A 10 24.39 -17.68 -20.39
C LYS A 10 24.93 -16.30 -20.04
N GLY A 11 24.79 -15.90 -18.79
CA GLY A 11 25.14 -14.55 -18.33
C GLY A 11 24.86 -14.37 -16.83
N THR A 12 24.86 -13.12 -16.37
CA THR A 12 24.47 -12.75 -15.01
C THR A 12 23.38 -11.69 -15.07
N TYR A 13 22.30 -11.89 -14.30
CA TYR A 13 21.15 -11.00 -14.25
C TYR A 13 21.11 -10.27 -12.91
N PRO A 14 21.15 -8.92 -12.88
CA PRO A 14 20.98 -8.16 -11.65
C PRO A 14 19.53 -8.27 -11.15
N GLY A 15 19.35 -8.41 -9.84
CA GLY A 15 18.02 -8.45 -9.22
C GLY A 15 18.05 -7.85 -7.82
N VAL A 16 16.89 -7.41 -7.34
CA VAL A 16 16.71 -7.01 -5.94
C VAL A 16 16.06 -8.19 -5.22
N PHE A 17 16.76 -8.73 -4.23
CA PHE A 17 16.24 -9.82 -3.42
C PHE A 17 15.96 -9.34 -2.02
N TYR A 18 14.94 -9.94 -1.43
CA TYR A 18 14.48 -9.62 -0.11
C TYR A 18 14.72 -10.81 0.84
N ASN A 19 15.25 -10.52 2.03
CA ASN A 19 15.47 -11.49 3.08
C ASN A 19 14.58 -11.15 4.28
N TYR A 20 13.50 -11.91 4.43
CA TYR A 20 12.51 -11.76 5.50
C TYR A 20 13.14 -11.96 6.89
N SER A 21 14.07 -12.90 7.04
CA SER A 21 14.61 -13.28 8.35
C SER A 21 15.42 -12.16 9.02
N ILE A 22 15.88 -11.17 8.25
CA ILE A 22 16.70 -10.06 8.74
C ILE A 22 16.20 -8.70 8.25
N CYS A 23 14.99 -8.64 7.69
CA CYS A 23 14.35 -7.40 7.24
C CYS A 23 15.28 -6.57 6.32
N SER A 24 15.87 -7.22 5.31
CA SER A 24 16.88 -6.58 4.45
C SER A 24 16.66 -6.84 2.97
N SER A 25 16.80 -5.80 2.15
CA SER A 25 16.92 -5.92 0.70
C SER A 25 18.36 -5.76 0.28
N ALA A 26 18.80 -6.57 -0.68
CA ALA A 26 20.12 -6.47 -1.28
C ALA A 26 20.04 -6.68 -2.79
N GLY A 27 20.85 -5.92 -3.52
CA GLY A 27 21.15 -6.23 -4.91
C GLY A 27 21.93 -7.53 -4.99
N SER A 28 21.57 -8.39 -5.94
CA SER A 28 22.28 -9.64 -6.23
C SER A 28 22.40 -9.82 -7.74
N THR A 29 23.22 -10.77 -8.14
CA THR A 29 23.33 -11.21 -9.53
C THR A 29 23.08 -12.71 -9.59
N ALA A 30 22.03 -13.13 -10.29
CA ALA A 30 21.73 -14.54 -10.52
C ALA A 30 22.40 -15.02 -11.82
N PRO A 31 22.95 -16.25 -11.86
CA PRO A 31 23.42 -16.82 -13.12
C PRO A 31 22.23 -17.06 -14.06
N MET A 32 22.30 -16.51 -15.27
CA MET A 32 21.35 -16.80 -16.34
C MET A 32 21.64 -18.19 -16.89
N THR A 33 20.72 -19.12 -16.66
CA THR A 33 20.69 -20.45 -17.28
C THR A 33 19.41 -20.60 -18.11
N ASP A 34 19.16 -19.62 -18.97
CA ASP A 34 17.86 -19.43 -19.60
C ASP A 34 17.56 -20.44 -20.72
N GLN A 35 16.28 -20.81 -20.83
CA GLN A 35 15.72 -21.64 -21.89
C GLN A 35 14.36 -21.06 -22.30
N GLY A 36 14.37 -20.04 -23.17
CA GLY A 36 13.16 -19.39 -23.71
C GLY A 36 13.00 -19.55 -25.23
N LEU A 37 11.91 -19.01 -25.78
CA LEU A 37 11.76 -18.79 -27.22
C LEU A 37 12.24 -17.37 -27.54
N TYR A 38 13.24 -17.26 -28.41
CA TYR A 38 13.87 -16.00 -28.78
C TYR A 38 13.52 -15.67 -30.23
N THR A 39 13.00 -14.47 -30.47
CA THR A 39 12.78 -13.96 -31.82
C THR A 39 13.67 -12.74 -32.02
N TRP A 40 14.44 -12.74 -33.12
CA TRP A 40 15.33 -11.65 -33.48
C TRP A 40 15.02 -11.15 -34.88
N ASN A 41 14.67 -9.87 -34.99
CA ASN A 41 14.44 -9.17 -36.25
C ASN A 41 15.49 -8.07 -36.46
N GLN A 42 16.57 -8.42 -37.17
CA GLN A 42 17.67 -7.52 -37.53
C GLN A 42 17.27 -6.29 -38.34
N THR A 43 16.10 -6.29 -38.96
CA THR A 43 15.67 -5.18 -39.84
C THR A 43 14.92 -4.09 -39.08
N ALA A 44 14.53 -4.35 -37.83
CA ALA A 44 13.84 -3.37 -37.00
C ALA A 44 14.86 -2.54 -36.20
N THR A 45 14.65 -1.22 -36.14
CA THR A 45 15.45 -0.29 -35.33
C THR A 45 15.04 -0.26 -33.85
N THR A 46 13.81 -0.68 -33.54
CA THR A 46 13.24 -0.84 -32.20
C THR A 46 12.56 -2.20 -32.14
N ASN A 47 12.44 -2.81 -30.96
CA ASN A 47 11.82 -4.13 -30.78
C ASN A 47 12.50 -5.21 -31.65
N ASN A 48 13.82 -5.09 -31.81
CA ASN A 48 14.59 -5.96 -32.68
C ASN A 48 14.85 -7.31 -32.02
N PHE A 49 14.79 -7.39 -30.69
CA PHE A 49 14.98 -8.60 -29.91
C PHE A 49 13.80 -8.79 -28.96
N VAL A 50 13.17 -9.96 -29.05
CA VAL A 50 11.96 -10.30 -28.29
C VAL A 50 12.21 -11.63 -27.59
N ILE A 51 11.91 -11.66 -26.30
CA ILE A 51 11.87 -12.88 -25.49
C ILE A 51 10.44 -13.12 -25.05
N LYS A 52 9.94 -14.32 -25.37
CA LYS A 52 8.66 -14.82 -24.86
C LYS A 52 8.88 -16.12 -24.11
N ARG A 53 8.01 -16.37 -23.13
CA ARG A 53 7.96 -17.67 -22.47
C ARG A 53 7.55 -18.74 -23.47
N ASP A 54 8.37 -19.79 -23.60
CA ASP A 54 7.98 -20.99 -24.31
C ASP A 54 7.19 -21.89 -23.36
N PRO A 55 5.86 -22.07 -23.55
CA PRO A 55 5.05 -22.91 -22.68
C PRO A 55 5.40 -24.41 -22.81
N SER A 56 6.19 -24.80 -23.82
CA SER A 56 6.58 -26.19 -24.07
C SER A 56 7.91 -26.61 -23.44
N ILE A 57 8.70 -25.65 -22.93
CA ILE A 57 9.98 -25.92 -22.26
C ILE A 57 9.76 -26.06 -20.75
N ALA A 58 10.17 -27.20 -20.19
CA ALA A 58 10.21 -27.40 -18.74
C ALA A 58 11.46 -26.76 -18.13
N GLY A 59 11.29 -25.85 -17.17
CA GLY A 59 12.38 -25.18 -16.46
C GLY A 59 12.01 -23.77 -16.01
N SER A 60 12.86 -23.15 -15.19
CA SER A 60 12.75 -21.72 -14.86
C SER A 60 13.36 -20.89 -15.99
N GLN A 61 12.54 -20.10 -16.67
CA GLN A 61 13.03 -19.01 -17.50
C GLN A 61 13.69 -17.99 -16.56
N VAL A 62 14.90 -17.56 -16.89
CA VAL A 62 15.67 -16.65 -16.00
C VAL A 62 15.63 -15.21 -16.51
N LEU A 63 15.49 -15.00 -17.83
CA LEU A 63 15.25 -13.67 -18.36
C LEU A 63 13.75 -13.38 -18.36
N PRO A 64 13.32 -12.22 -17.83
CA PRO A 64 11.92 -11.81 -17.92
C PRO A 64 11.50 -11.67 -19.39
N PRO A 65 10.24 -11.91 -19.73
CA PRO A 65 9.72 -11.62 -21.07
C PRO A 65 9.87 -10.13 -21.40
N PHE A 66 10.20 -9.83 -22.65
CA PHE A 66 10.20 -8.46 -23.18
C PHE A 66 9.96 -8.48 -24.69
N ASN A 67 9.31 -7.43 -25.19
CA ASN A 67 8.99 -7.27 -26.61
C ASN A 67 9.72 -6.11 -27.28
N ASP A 68 10.56 -5.40 -26.55
CA ASP A 68 11.16 -4.12 -26.96
C ASP A 68 12.67 -4.05 -26.74
N GLY A 69 13.33 -5.20 -26.63
CA GLY A 69 14.78 -5.28 -26.46
C GLY A 69 15.55 -4.79 -27.68
N THR A 70 16.77 -4.30 -27.42
CA THR A 70 17.78 -4.00 -28.43
C THR A 70 18.95 -4.97 -28.31
N LEU A 71 19.43 -5.50 -29.43
CA LEU A 71 20.61 -6.37 -29.49
C LEU A 71 21.70 -5.74 -30.36
N THR A 72 22.93 -5.70 -29.85
CA THR A 72 24.13 -5.28 -30.59
C THR A 72 25.17 -6.41 -30.59
N MET A 73 25.61 -6.85 -31.77
CA MET A 73 26.72 -7.80 -31.86
C MET A 73 28.04 -7.09 -31.56
N VAL A 74 28.76 -7.56 -30.54
CA VAL A 74 30.11 -7.08 -30.20
C VAL A 74 31.15 -7.85 -31.01
N ASN A 75 30.95 -9.16 -31.18
CA ASN A 75 31.70 -10.05 -32.07
C ASN A 75 30.89 -11.33 -32.35
N ASP A 76 31.44 -12.27 -33.13
CA ASP A 76 30.78 -13.52 -33.53
C ASP A 76 30.37 -14.45 -32.36
N THR A 77 30.81 -14.15 -31.14
CA THR A 77 30.55 -14.93 -29.91
C THR A 77 30.05 -14.08 -28.75
N THR A 78 29.84 -12.78 -28.94
CA THR A 78 29.45 -11.85 -27.87
C THR A 78 28.44 -10.85 -28.40
N LEU A 79 27.35 -10.70 -27.66
CA LEU A 79 26.27 -9.76 -27.93
C LEU A 79 26.03 -8.95 -26.66
N ASN A 80 25.60 -7.70 -26.85
CA ASN A 80 25.04 -6.85 -25.82
C ASN A 80 23.52 -6.78 -26.02
N ILE A 81 22.75 -6.91 -24.95
CA ILE A 81 21.30 -6.80 -24.95
C ILE A 81 20.92 -5.65 -24.02
N LYS A 82 19.99 -4.81 -24.48
CA LYS A 82 19.35 -3.81 -23.63
C LYS A 82 17.85 -3.97 -23.60
N PHE A 83 17.26 -3.98 -22.42
CA PHE A 83 15.81 -4.05 -22.21
C PHE A 83 15.45 -3.56 -20.81
N VAL A 84 14.16 -3.28 -20.59
CA VAL A 84 13.63 -2.97 -19.27
C VAL A 84 12.82 -4.17 -18.77
N ASP A 85 13.20 -4.72 -17.63
CA ASP A 85 12.39 -5.69 -16.90
C ASP A 85 11.16 -5.01 -16.28
N ARG A 86 10.00 -5.63 -16.48
CA ARG A 86 8.68 -5.15 -16.06
C ARG A 86 7.88 -6.24 -15.36
N ASP A 87 8.43 -7.43 -15.17
CA ASP A 87 7.69 -8.60 -14.69
C ASP A 87 7.20 -8.44 -13.24
N SER A 88 7.82 -7.52 -12.49
CA SER A 88 7.49 -7.16 -11.12
C SER A 88 6.80 -5.80 -11.00
N HIS A 89 6.22 -5.27 -12.08
CA HIS A 89 5.55 -3.97 -12.09
C HIS A 89 4.11 -4.07 -12.60
N SER A 90 3.14 -3.90 -11.71
CA SER A 90 1.73 -4.18 -11.97
C SER A 90 1.11 -3.39 -13.13
N GLU A 91 1.47 -2.11 -13.32
CA GLU A 91 0.98 -1.34 -14.48
C GLU A 91 1.72 -1.62 -15.80
N LEU A 92 2.98 -2.09 -15.74
CA LEU A 92 3.81 -2.32 -16.93
C LEU A 92 3.85 -3.80 -17.34
N TYR A 93 3.30 -4.67 -16.51
CA TYR A 93 3.22 -6.11 -16.73
C TYR A 93 2.38 -6.46 -17.98
N GLU A 94 1.34 -5.68 -18.27
CA GLU A 94 0.48 -5.87 -19.45
C GLU A 94 1.24 -5.77 -20.79
N PHE A 95 2.40 -5.12 -20.80
CA PHE A 95 3.22 -5.00 -22.01
C PHE A 95 3.94 -6.30 -22.37
N ILE A 96 4.07 -7.24 -21.43
CA ILE A 96 4.94 -8.41 -21.56
C ILE A 96 4.23 -9.74 -21.28
N MET A 97 3.13 -9.75 -20.53
CA MET A 97 2.40 -10.95 -20.09
C MET A 97 0.89 -10.67 -20.01
N ASP A 98 0.08 -11.75 -20.10
CA ASP A 98 -1.39 -11.65 -20.19
C ASP A 98 -2.11 -11.77 -18.82
N SER A 99 -1.41 -12.16 -17.75
CA SER A 99 -2.03 -12.43 -16.44
C SER A 99 -1.11 -12.14 -15.25
N TRP A 100 -1.56 -11.27 -14.36
CA TRP A 100 -0.86 -10.89 -13.12
C TRP A 100 -1.36 -11.73 -11.93
N ASP A 101 -0.44 -12.31 -11.18
CA ASP A 101 -0.69 -12.91 -9.86
C ASP A 101 -0.03 -12.06 -8.77
N GLU A 102 -0.85 -11.42 -7.93
CA GLU A 102 -0.37 -10.64 -6.80
C GLU A 102 0.33 -11.52 -5.74
N GLY A 103 0.01 -12.82 -5.72
CA GLY A 103 0.47 -13.75 -4.71
C GLY A 103 -0.12 -13.48 -3.33
N THR A 104 0.64 -13.88 -2.31
CA THR A 104 0.31 -13.64 -0.89
C THR A 104 1.40 -12.79 -0.24
N HIS A 105 1.29 -12.55 1.05
CA HIS A 105 2.33 -11.82 1.76
C HIS A 105 3.57 -12.73 2.01
N PRO A 106 4.82 -12.24 1.92
CA PRO A 106 6.02 -13.11 1.98
C PRO A 106 6.20 -13.91 3.28
N ASP A 107 5.70 -13.39 4.40
CA ASP A 107 5.63 -14.12 5.67
C ASP A 107 4.80 -15.42 5.56
N ALA A 108 5.33 -16.50 6.10
CA ALA A 108 4.63 -17.78 6.23
C ALA A 108 3.32 -17.68 7.05
N ALA A 109 3.24 -16.76 8.01
CA ALA A 109 2.00 -16.51 8.75
C ALA A 109 0.86 -15.95 7.87
N TYR A 110 1.20 -15.37 6.72
CA TYR A 110 0.29 -14.71 5.81
C TYR A 110 0.29 -15.31 4.38
N GLY A 111 0.81 -16.54 4.23
CA GLY A 111 0.69 -17.35 3.01
C GLY A 111 1.97 -17.53 2.19
N GLY A 112 3.03 -16.77 2.48
CA GLY A 112 4.31 -16.85 1.79
C GLY A 112 5.22 -17.96 2.30
N ASN A 113 6.49 -17.92 1.87
CA ASN A 113 7.50 -18.92 2.23
C ASN A 113 8.72 -18.34 2.97
N GLY A 114 8.65 -17.08 3.42
CA GLY A 114 9.75 -16.34 4.05
C GLY A 114 10.78 -15.78 3.06
N THR A 115 10.56 -15.94 1.76
CA THR A 115 11.45 -15.40 0.70
C THR A 115 10.69 -14.75 -0.45
N SER A 116 9.45 -15.17 -0.72
CA SER A 116 8.57 -14.60 -1.72
C SER A 116 7.09 -14.72 -1.34
N SER A 117 6.28 -13.89 -1.97
CA SER A 117 4.82 -13.91 -1.98
C SER A 117 4.22 -15.12 -2.69
N GLY A 118 5.02 -15.78 -3.53
CA GLY A 118 4.54 -16.77 -4.50
C GLY A 118 3.90 -16.16 -5.75
N GLY A 119 3.75 -14.83 -5.82
CA GLY A 119 3.23 -14.11 -6.99
C GLY A 119 4.32 -13.33 -7.73
N ASP A 120 3.89 -12.53 -8.71
CA ASP A 120 4.72 -11.74 -9.62
C ASP A 120 5.28 -10.47 -8.95
N ARG A 121 4.62 -9.97 -7.89
CA ARG A 121 5.10 -8.76 -7.20
C ARG A 121 6.36 -9.01 -6.37
N THR A 122 7.36 -8.16 -6.56
CA THR A 122 8.55 -8.08 -5.72
C THR A 122 8.29 -7.29 -4.42
N TYR A 123 9.00 -7.65 -3.36
CA TYR A 123 8.93 -7.00 -2.06
C TYR A 123 10.29 -6.41 -1.70
N MET A 124 10.29 -5.31 -0.96
CA MET A 124 11.51 -4.74 -0.40
C MET A 124 11.41 -4.56 1.10
N ALA A 125 12.59 -4.55 1.73
CA ALA A 125 12.70 -4.39 3.16
C ALA A 125 12.20 -3.02 3.59
N PHE A 126 11.19 -3.02 4.45
CA PHE A 126 10.79 -1.84 5.18
C PHE A 126 11.63 -1.77 6.47
N PRO A 127 12.15 -0.58 6.85
CA PRO A 127 12.98 -0.45 8.03
C PRO A 127 12.28 -1.00 9.27
N ASP A 128 13.10 -1.65 10.09
CA ASP A 128 12.69 -2.46 11.21
C ASP A 128 12.12 -1.55 12.33
N SER A 129 10.82 -1.32 12.25
CA SER A 129 9.92 -0.60 13.18
C SER A 129 9.99 0.93 13.25
N LEU A 130 8.88 1.48 13.76
CA LEU A 130 8.72 2.89 14.06
C LEU A 130 9.27 3.23 15.45
N ALA A 131 9.55 4.51 15.63
CA ALA A 131 9.81 5.12 16.92
C ALA A 131 8.53 5.73 17.48
N VAL A 132 8.35 5.63 18.79
CA VAL A 132 7.45 6.51 19.54
C VAL A 132 8.22 7.39 20.52
N ASN A 133 7.70 8.58 20.79
CA ASN A 133 8.19 9.43 21.88
C ASN A 133 7.65 8.96 23.26
N ALA A 134 8.00 9.69 24.32
CA ALA A 134 7.54 9.41 25.68
C ALA A 134 6.01 9.42 25.87
N ALA A 135 5.26 10.09 24.98
CA ALA A 135 3.80 10.10 24.99
C ALA A 135 3.19 8.93 24.17
N GLY A 136 4.01 8.07 23.58
CA GLY A 136 3.57 6.95 22.73
C GLY A 136 3.13 7.38 21.32
N ILE A 137 3.42 8.61 20.91
CA ILE A 137 3.11 9.14 19.57
C ILE A 137 4.17 8.64 18.59
N PHE A 138 3.76 8.18 17.41
CA PHE A 138 4.69 7.84 16.34
C PHE A 138 5.50 9.07 15.90
N VAL A 139 6.82 8.95 15.84
CA VAL A 139 7.75 10.04 15.45
C VAL A 139 8.59 9.72 14.22
N GLY A 140 8.24 8.65 13.49
CA GLY A 140 8.93 8.20 12.29
C GLY A 140 9.67 6.88 12.51
N LEU A 141 10.73 6.66 11.75
CA LEU A 141 11.55 5.45 11.84
C LEU A 141 12.40 5.45 13.12
N TYR A 142 12.62 4.27 13.70
CA TYR A 142 13.53 4.15 14.84
C TYR A 142 14.99 4.26 14.41
N ASP A 143 15.68 5.32 14.87
CA ASP A 143 17.09 5.59 14.60
C ASP A 143 17.98 5.56 15.86
N GLY A 144 17.39 5.23 17.03
CA GLY A 144 18.08 5.24 18.32
C GLY A 144 18.17 6.61 19.01
N SER A 145 17.46 7.62 18.51
CA SER A 145 17.40 8.95 19.14
C SER A 145 16.97 8.91 20.61
N GLU A 146 17.63 9.72 21.44
CA GLU A 146 17.32 9.82 22.87
C GLU A 146 15.85 10.21 23.09
N GLY A 147 15.19 9.53 24.03
CA GLY A 147 13.78 9.76 24.34
C GLY A 147 12.79 9.06 23.40
N THR A 148 13.27 8.25 22.45
CA THR A 148 12.43 7.42 21.58
C THR A 148 12.50 5.93 21.96
N THR A 149 11.41 5.21 21.72
CA THR A 149 11.31 3.76 21.94
C THR A 149 10.94 3.05 20.65
N LYS A 150 11.67 1.98 20.32
CA LYS A 150 11.37 1.08 19.20
C LYS A 150 10.05 0.34 19.47
N THR A 151 9.04 0.50 18.63
CA THR A 151 7.74 -0.17 18.80
C THR A 151 6.90 -0.12 17.51
N ASP A 152 6.05 -1.11 17.34
CA ASP A 152 5.05 -1.15 16.26
C ASP A 152 3.68 -0.63 16.71
N LYS A 153 3.60 -0.17 17.97
CA LYS A 153 2.39 0.33 18.61
C LYS A 153 2.55 1.78 19.02
N GLY A 154 1.59 2.61 18.64
CA GLY A 154 1.63 4.04 18.94
C GLY A 154 0.33 4.76 18.61
N TYR A 155 0.29 6.04 18.94
CA TYR A 155 -0.79 6.96 18.58
C TYR A 155 -0.43 7.74 17.31
N ILE A 156 -1.43 7.97 16.48
CA ILE A 156 -1.37 8.95 15.41
C ILE A 156 -1.63 10.32 16.03
N TYR A 157 -0.79 11.30 15.68
CA TYR A 157 -0.88 12.67 16.17
C TYR A 157 -0.62 13.67 15.05
N ASP A 158 -1.48 14.67 14.94
CA ASP A 158 -1.35 15.81 14.05
C ASP A 158 -2.01 17.03 14.72
N ALA A 159 -1.19 18.02 15.07
CA ALA A 159 -1.65 19.18 15.83
C ALA A 159 -2.58 20.11 15.04
N GLU A 160 -2.61 20.02 13.71
CA GLU A 160 -3.40 20.88 12.84
C GLU A 160 -4.71 20.19 12.47
N THR A 161 -4.64 18.99 11.90
CA THR A 161 -5.82 18.29 11.37
C THR A 161 -6.66 17.65 12.47
N LEU A 162 -6.04 17.31 13.61
CA LEU A 162 -6.70 16.69 14.76
C LEU A 162 -6.81 17.64 15.95
N ALA A 163 -6.65 18.95 15.74
CA ALA A 163 -6.78 19.97 16.78
C ALA A 163 -8.07 19.85 17.62
N PRO A 164 -9.25 19.52 17.05
CA PRO A 164 -10.46 19.33 17.85
C PRO A 164 -10.41 18.16 18.85
N TRP A 165 -9.46 17.23 18.68
CA TRP A 165 -9.24 16.08 19.56
C TRP A 165 -7.86 16.12 20.23
N SER A 166 -7.44 17.34 20.61
CA SER A 166 -6.12 17.63 21.22
C SER A 166 -4.92 17.11 20.42
N GLY A 167 -5.08 17.00 19.10
CA GLY A 167 -4.05 16.52 18.18
C GLY A 167 -3.99 15.00 18.03
N PHE A 168 -4.80 14.21 18.73
CA PHE A 168 -4.78 12.75 18.65
C PHE A 168 -5.83 12.19 17.71
N TYR A 169 -5.53 11.03 17.11
CA TYR A 169 -6.54 10.24 16.42
C TYR A 169 -7.36 9.46 17.46
N THR A 170 -8.63 9.78 17.57
CA THR A 170 -9.53 9.24 18.60
C THR A 170 -10.71 8.47 18.01
N TRP A 171 -11.45 7.79 18.88
CA TRP A 171 -12.65 7.06 18.50
C TRP A 171 -13.73 8.00 17.95
N ASN A 172 -13.98 9.14 18.59
CA ASN A 172 -14.96 10.10 18.09
C ASN A 172 -14.59 10.66 16.72
N MET A 173 -13.30 10.94 16.50
CA MET A 173 -12.81 11.37 15.18
C MET A 173 -13.10 10.31 14.12
N TYR A 174 -12.74 9.05 14.38
CA TYR A 174 -12.97 7.93 13.47
C TYR A 174 -14.46 7.76 13.14
N VAL A 175 -15.31 7.74 14.16
CA VAL A 175 -16.75 7.57 13.99
C VAL A 175 -17.35 8.74 13.21
N TYR A 176 -16.98 9.97 13.55
CA TYR A 176 -17.45 11.15 12.82
C TYR A 176 -17.09 11.09 11.33
N GLN A 177 -15.85 10.73 10.99
CA GLN A 177 -15.44 10.64 9.58
C GLN A 177 -16.21 9.56 8.82
N ALA A 178 -16.38 8.38 9.42
CA ALA A 178 -17.12 7.28 8.82
C ALA A 178 -18.61 7.63 8.62
N GLU A 179 -19.25 8.23 9.63
CA GLU A 179 -20.65 8.65 9.55
C GLU A 179 -20.84 9.81 8.57
N SER A 180 -19.95 10.80 8.57
CA SER A 180 -19.96 11.91 7.61
C SER A 180 -19.86 11.40 6.17
N ALA A 181 -18.97 10.44 5.90
CA ALA A 181 -18.85 9.80 4.60
C ALA A 181 -20.14 9.05 4.20
N LEU A 182 -20.79 8.34 5.14
CA LEU A 182 -22.05 7.65 4.90
C LEU A 182 -23.18 8.61 4.55
N ILE A 183 -23.32 9.70 5.32
CA ILE A 183 -24.35 10.72 5.12
C ILE A 183 -24.18 11.38 3.73
N LYS A 184 -22.96 11.76 3.37
CA LYS A 184 -22.65 12.36 2.06
C LYS A 184 -22.81 11.39 0.90
N GLY A 185 -22.47 10.12 1.12
CA GLY A 185 -22.46 9.09 0.08
C GLY A 185 -23.82 8.47 -0.23
N THR A 186 -24.87 8.76 0.55
CA THR A 186 -26.18 8.09 0.41
C THR A 186 -27.26 9.09 0.00
N PRO A 187 -27.58 9.21 -1.31
CA PRO A 187 -28.64 10.08 -1.80
C PRO A 187 -29.98 9.79 -1.12
N GLY A 188 -30.58 10.79 -0.50
CA GLY A 188 -31.90 10.69 0.13
C GLY A 188 -31.95 9.95 1.47
N LEU A 189 -30.81 9.52 2.04
CA LEU A 189 -30.78 8.99 3.42
C LEU A 189 -31.30 10.05 4.41
N ILE A 190 -31.03 11.33 4.10
CA ILE A 190 -31.46 12.46 4.90
C ILE A 190 -31.82 13.62 3.95
N ALA A 191 -33.12 13.83 3.70
CA ALA A 191 -33.60 14.99 2.92
C ALA A 191 -33.33 16.35 3.59
N LEU A 192 -32.86 16.35 4.84
CA LEU A 192 -32.48 17.53 5.64
C LEU A 192 -30.97 17.84 5.59
N ALA A 193 -30.13 16.96 5.03
CA ALA A 193 -28.67 17.12 5.01
C ALA A 193 -28.18 17.86 3.76
N ASP A 194 -29.02 18.01 2.74
CA ASP A 194 -28.83 18.96 1.63
C ASP A 194 -29.78 20.14 1.90
N ALA A 195 -29.37 20.99 2.84
CA ALA A 195 -30.22 22.03 3.40
C ALA A 195 -30.38 23.22 2.45
N ASP A 196 -29.43 23.44 1.54
CA ASP A 196 -29.49 24.47 0.51
C ASP A 196 -29.98 23.97 -0.85
N ALA A 197 -30.20 22.66 -0.99
CA ALA A 197 -30.73 21.98 -2.17
C ALA A 197 -29.84 22.15 -3.41
N ASP A 198 -28.52 22.26 -3.21
CA ASP A 198 -27.55 22.40 -4.31
C ASP A 198 -27.20 21.05 -4.98
N GLY A 199 -27.68 19.93 -4.42
CA GLY A 199 -27.47 18.59 -4.93
C GLY A 199 -26.22 17.91 -4.40
N THR A 200 -25.51 18.53 -3.45
CA THR A 200 -24.39 17.97 -2.70
C THR A 200 -24.61 18.10 -1.19
N VAL A 201 -23.85 17.34 -0.40
CA VAL A 201 -23.89 17.44 1.06
C VAL A 201 -22.50 17.85 1.56
N SER A 202 -22.39 19.08 2.04
CA SER A 202 -21.17 19.68 2.57
C SER A 202 -20.87 19.24 4.01
N ASP A 203 -19.65 19.44 4.50
CA ASP A 203 -19.30 19.19 5.91
C ASP A 203 -20.16 20.01 6.89
N SER A 204 -20.46 21.26 6.53
CA SER A 204 -21.31 22.13 7.35
C SER A 204 -22.72 21.59 7.50
N GLU A 205 -23.27 20.96 6.46
CA GLU A 205 -24.63 20.42 6.53
C GLU A 205 -24.67 19.08 7.27
N VAL A 206 -23.64 18.24 7.13
CA VAL A 206 -23.49 17.04 7.99
C VAL A 206 -23.50 17.44 9.46
N VAL A 207 -22.70 18.45 9.82
CA VAL A 207 -22.64 18.97 11.20
C VAL A 207 -23.99 19.54 11.63
N GLY A 208 -24.64 20.36 10.79
CA GLY A 208 -25.97 20.90 11.06
C GLY A 208 -27.01 19.80 11.29
N TYR A 209 -26.97 18.74 10.49
CA TYR A 209 -27.83 17.58 10.64
C TYR A 209 -27.57 16.83 11.95
N MET A 210 -26.30 16.57 12.29
CA MET A 210 -25.92 15.90 13.54
C MET A 210 -26.40 16.69 14.77
N LEU A 211 -26.24 18.02 14.75
CA LEU A 211 -26.73 18.92 15.82
C LEU A 211 -28.26 18.90 15.95
N ALA A 212 -28.99 18.83 14.84
CA ALA A 212 -30.45 18.77 14.85
C ALA A 212 -30.99 17.40 15.32
N ASN A 213 -30.15 16.36 15.33
CA ASN A 213 -30.53 14.98 15.62
C ASN A 213 -29.59 14.36 16.68
N SER A 214 -29.26 15.11 17.73
CA SER A 214 -28.24 14.73 18.72
C SER A 214 -28.43 13.33 19.32
N ASP A 215 -29.67 12.90 19.50
CA ASP A 215 -29.99 11.63 20.16
C ASP A 215 -29.94 10.43 19.19
N ASN A 216 -29.72 10.66 17.89
CA ASN A 216 -29.63 9.58 16.92
C ASN A 216 -28.31 8.81 17.10
N PRO A 217 -28.37 7.46 17.09
CA PRO A 217 -27.16 6.65 17.13
C PRO A 217 -26.44 6.71 15.78
N THR A 218 -25.10 6.78 15.83
CA THR A 218 -24.26 6.59 14.64
C THR A 218 -24.44 5.18 14.06
N PHE A 219 -24.21 5.03 12.75
CA PHE A 219 -24.37 3.76 12.02
C PHE A 219 -25.75 3.10 12.20
N GLY A 220 -26.79 3.90 12.47
CA GLY A 220 -28.14 3.41 12.77
C GLY A 220 -28.23 2.51 14.02
N GLY A 221 -27.26 2.59 14.92
CA GLY A 221 -27.20 1.77 16.14
C GLY A 221 -26.82 0.31 15.91
N LEU A 222 -26.30 -0.03 14.73
CA LEU A 222 -25.88 -1.40 14.40
C LEU A 222 -24.60 -1.81 15.11
N MET A 223 -23.76 -0.85 15.49
CA MET A 223 -22.52 -1.08 16.21
C MET A 223 -22.76 -0.93 17.73
N PRO A 224 -22.58 -1.99 18.53
CA PRO A 224 -22.70 -1.89 19.99
C PRO A 224 -21.68 -0.90 20.57
N GLY A 225 -22.14 0.03 21.40
CA GLY A 225 -21.28 1.07 21.98
C GLY A 225 -20.96 2.23 21.05
N ALA A 226 -21.62 2.31 19.89
CA ALA A 226 -21.51 3.46 19.00
C ALA A 226 -22.05 4.73 19.67
N PRO A 227 -21.34 5.87 19.56
CA PRO A 227 -21.78 7.15 20.11
C PRO A 227 -23.05 7.65 19.41
N THR A 228 -23.80 8.50 20.09
CA THR A 228 -24.84 9.32 19.45
C THR A 228 -24.21 10.54 18.77
N TYR A 229 -24.95 11.24 17.91
CA TYR A 229 -24.44 12.46 17.29
C TYR A 229 -24.06 13.54 18.32
N GLY A 230 -24.79 13.62 19.43
CA GLY A 230 -24.49 14.53 20.53
C GLY A 230 -23.20 14.19 21.29
N ASP A 231 -22.71 12.96 21.18
CA ASP A 231 -21.41 12.55 21.72
C ASP A 231 -20.24 12.90 20.79
N LEU A 232 -20.51 13.27 19.53
CA LEU A 232 -19.52 13.65 18.53
C LEU A 232 -19.40 15.15 18.34
N VAL A 233 -20.55 15.84 18.27
CA VAL A 233 -20.64 17.27 17.96
C VAL A 233 -21.67 17.92 18.85
N VAL A 234 -21.29 19.01 19.51
CA VAL A 234 -22.17 19.78 20.40
C VAL A 234 -22.24 21.24 19.96
N PRO A 235 -23.35 21.93 20.25
CA PRO A 235 -23.46 23.36 19.94
C PRO A 235 -22.44 24.16 20.74
N ASP A 236 -21.85 25.17 20.09
CA ASP A 236 -20.95 26.14 20.73
C ASP A 236 -21.44 27.57 20.46
N ALA A 237 -21.49 28.39 21.50
CA ALA A 237 -22.07 29.74 21.40
C ALA A 237 -21.19 30.71 20.57
N THR A 238 -19.91 30.41 20.39
CA THR A 238 -18.93 31.28 19.71
C THR A 238 -18.63 30.79 18.30
N LEU A 239 -18.47 29.48 18.14
CA LEU A 239 -18.08 28.81 16.90
C LEU A 239 -19.27 28.24 16.12
N GLY A 240 -20.48 28.25 16.72
CA GLY A 240 -21.66 27.55 16.23
C GLY A 240 -21.69 26.09 16.67
N PHE A 241 -20.57 25.40 16.56
CA PHE A 241 -20.39 24.02 17.01
C PHE A 241 -18.96 23.74 17.46
N GLN A 242 -18.79 22.66 18.21
CA GLN A 242 -17.48 22.09 18.52
C GLN A 242 -17.55 20.56 18.49
N PHE A 243 -16.47 19.93 18.05
CA PHE A 243 -16.30 18.49 18.21
C PHE A 243 -16.04 18.14 19.67
N VAL A 244 -16.54 17.00 20.11
CA VAL A 244 -16.32 16.49 21.46
C VAL A 244 -14.98 15.76 21.51
N ASP A 245 -14.04 16.34 22.26
CA ASP A 245 -12.72 15.77 22.49
C ASP A 245 -12.76 14.63 23.52
N ASP A 246 -12.52 13.41 23.05
CA ASP A 246 -12.43 12.17 23.83
C ASP A 246 -10.98 11.73 24.08
N SER A 247 -9.97 12.56 23.77
CA SER A 247 -8.55 12.18 23.86
C SER A 247 -8.01 12.02 25.29
N ALA A 248 -8.81 12.28 26.33
CA ALA A 248 -8.39 12.20 27.73
C ALA A 248 -7.96 10.77 28.15
N THR A 249 -8.57 9.74 27.56
CA THR A 249 -8.32 8.32 27.86
C THR A 249 -7.86 7.55 26.62
N ASP A 250 -7.47 6.29 26.80
CA ASP A 250 -7.25 5.35 25.69
C ASP A 250 -8.57 4.67 25.35
N PHE A 251 -8.86 4.51 24.06
CA PHE A 251 -10.02 3.75 23.61
C PHE A 251 -9.85 2.27 23.95
N THR A 252 -10.92 1.65 24.46
CA THR A 252 -10.95 0.20 24.76
C THR A 252 -12.16 -0.47 24.11
N PHE A 253 -11.89 -1.42 23.21
CA PHE A 253 -12.96 -2.14 22.50
C PHE A 253 -13.66 -3.13 23.45
N GLY A 254 -14.99 -3.05 23.56
CA GLY A 254 -15.81 -3.99 24.34
C GLY A 254 -15.95 -3.65 25.83
N GLY A 255 -15.50 -2.48 26.28
CA GLY A 255 -15.91 -1.92 27.58
C GLY A 255 -17.33 -1.34 27.53
N SER A 256 -17.92 -1.03 28.69
CA SER A 256 -19.10 -0.16 28.79
C SER A 256 -18.80 1.31 28.47
N ASP A 257 -17.69 1.56 27.76
CA ASP A 257 -17.11 2.87 27.61
C ASP A 257 -17.77 3.55 26.41
N THR A 258 -18.79 4.34 26.71
CA THR A 258 -19.46 5.23 25.76
C THR A 258 -18.65 6.50 25.49
N ASN A 259 -17.49 6.69 26.15
CA ASN A 259 -16.80 7.98 26.20
C ASN A 259 -15.63 8.10 25.22
N GLY A 260 -15.42 7.12 24.33
CA GLY A 260 -14.38 7.17 23.29
C GLY A 260 -12.96 6.97 23.82
N GLY A 261 -11.99 7.63 23.20
CA GLY A 261 -10.59 7.58 23.60
C GLY A 261 -9.59 7.68 22.44
N LYS A 262 -8.33 7.94 22.76
CA LYS A 262 -7.21 7.83 21.82
C LYS A 262 -7.09 6.41 21.27
N MET A 263 -7.00 6.28 19.95
CA MET A 263 -6.82 4.99 19.31
C MET A 263 -5.34 4.64 19.22
N LYS A 264 -4.97 3.51 19.82
CA LYS A 264 -3.61 2.96 19.73
C LYS A 264 -3.54 2.00 18.55
N PHE A 265 -2.75 2.36 17.55
CA PHE A 265 -2.58 1.58 16.34
C PHE A 265 -1.45 0.58 16.53
N ASN A 266 -1.62 -0.61 15.96
CA ASN A 266 -0.55 -1.57 15.77
C ASN A 266 -0.26 -1.60 14.28
N VAL A 267 0.86 -1.04 13.87
CA VAL A 267 1.38 -1.31 12.54
C VAL A 267 1.69 -2.80 12.52
N ILE A 268 1.16 -3.52 11.54
CA ILE A 268 1.67 -4.86 11.28
C ILE A 268 3.14 -4.60 10.95
N SER A 269 4.01 -4.96 11.89
CA SER A 269 5.45 -4.86 11.77
C SER A 269 5.87 -5.86 10.71
N ASP A 270 5.56 -5.54 9.47
CA ASP A 270 6.07 -6.30 8.37
C ASP A 270 7.32 -5.63 7.86
N CYS A 271 8.31 -6.47 7.75
CA CYS A 271 9.59 -6.16 7.18
C CYS A 271 9.54 -6.08 5.65
N ALA A 272 8.39 -6.31 5.01
CA ALA A 272 8.23 -6.30 3.57
C ALA A 272 7.17 -5.27 3.13
N ALA A 273 7.51 -4.43 2.17
CA ALA A 273 6.57 -3.60 1.45
C ALA A 273 6.46 -4.10 0.00
N PRO A 274 5.24 -4.30 -0.54
CA PRO A 274 5.05 -4.60 -1.96
C PRO A 274 5.55 -3.42 -2.79
N VAL A 275 6.33 -3.68 -3.84
CA VAL A 275 6.84 -2.63 -4.72
C VAL A 275 6.75 -2.99 -6.18
N ASP A 276 6.39 -1.99 -6.97
CA ASP A 276 6.56 -2.02 -8.41
C ASP A 276 8.04 -1.75 -8.74
N VAL A 277 8.69 -2.73 -9.37
CA VAL A 277 10.11 -2.65 -9.72
C VAL A 277 10.28 -2.74 -11.23
N THR A 278 11.10 -1.85 -11.77
CA THR A 278 11.70 -2.03 -13.10
C THR A 278 13.21 -2.15 -12.97
N ILE A 279 13.82 -2.99 -13.82
CA ILE A 279 15.28 -3.14 -13.90
C ILE A 279 15.71 -2.77 -15.32
N ASP A 280 16.50 -1.72 -15.44
CA ASP A 280 17.14 -1.36 -16.72
C ASP A 280 18.39 -2.24 -16.91
N PHE A 281 18.34 -3.08 -17.94
CA PHE A 281 19.43 -3.96 -18.30
C PHE A 281 20.16 -3.39 -19.52
N ASP A 282 21.46 -3.15 -19.36
CA ASP A 282 22.37 -2.72 -20.43
C ASP A 282 23.71 -3.45 -20.27
N ALA A 283 23.84 -4.64 -20.85
CA ALA A 283 25.03 -5.50 -20.73
C ALA A 283 25.46 -6.05 -22.09
#